data_AF-A0A2N2DXL9-F1
#
_entry.id   AF-A0A2N2DXL9-F1
#
_cell.length_a   1.000
_cell.length_b   1.000
_cell.length_c   1.000
_cell.angle_alpha   90.00
_cell.angle_beta   90.00
_cell.angle_gamma   90.00
#
_symmetry.space_group_name_H-M   'P 1'
#
loop_
_entity.id
_entity.type
_entity.pdbx_description
1 polymer ?
#
loop_
_entity_poly.entity_id
_entity_poly.type
_entity_poly.pdbx_seq_one_letter_code
_entity_poly.pdbx_strand_id
1 'polypeptide(L)'
;MVESIVLSPIYQKIEQKAVQLEADGDNKGFGEFLKESLNKVNSDLLTSENLTRDFALGKDVELHQVVLASEQASLALQLTIQIRTKIVEAYQEIMRMQL
;
A
#
# COMPACT_ATOMS: atom_id res chain seq x y z
N MET A 1 64.72 5.84 -11.17
CA MET A 1 63.96 5.01 -10.22
C MET A 1 63.15 5.98 -9.39
N VAL A 2 61.99 6.40 -9.92
CA VAL A 2 61.22 7.57 -9.48
C VAL A 2 59.87 7.08 -8.97
N GLU A 3 59.59 7.50 -7.73
CA GLU A 3 58.32 7.64 -7.02
C GLU A 3 57.23 6.56 -7.17
N SER A 4 57.05 5.84 -6.06
CA SER A 4 55.81 5.15 -5.69
C SER A 4 54.63 6.12 -5.76
N ILE A 5 53.89 6.06 -6.86
CA ILE A 5 52.58 6.69 -6.99
C ILE A 5 51.70 6.12 -5.88
N VAL A 6 51.48 6.96 -4.88
CA VAL A 6 50.44 6.84 -3.87
C VAL A 6 49.11 6.95 -4.61
N LEU A 7 48.57 5.82 -5.07
CA LEU A 7 47.18 5.73 -5.49
C LEU A 7 46.31 5.74 -4.23
N SER A 8 46.24 6.92 -3.61
CA SER A 8 45.34 7.25 -2.50
C SER A 8 43.86 7.04 -2.91
N PRO A 9 42.93 7.09 -1.96
CA PRO A 9 41.93 6.10 -1.55
C PRO A 9 40.63 6.13 -2.42
N ILE A 10 40.76 6.38 -3.71
CA ILE A 10 39.60 6.59 -4.60
C ILE A 10 38.82 5.29 -4.80
N TYR A 11 39.50 4.15 -4.84
CA TYR A 11 38.83 2.84 -4.94
C TYR A 11 37.96 2.50 -3.73
N GLN A 12 38.31 3.02 -2.55
CA GLN A 12 37.57 2.75 -1.31
C GLN A 12 36.29 3.61 -1.19
N LYS A 13 36.24 4.77 -1.86
CA LYS A 13 35.06 5.65 -1.89
C LYS A 13 33.96 5.19 -2.85
N ILE A 14 34.26 4.27 -3.77
CA ILE A 14 33.30 3.81 -4.78
C ILE A 14 32.43 2.66 -4.23
N GLU A 15 32.98 1.77 -3.40
CA GLU A 15 32.19 0.70 -2.75
C GLU A 15 31.23 1.22 -1.67
N GLN A 16 31.63 2.22 -0.88
CA GLN A 16 30.78 2.75 0.19
C GLN A 16 29.55 3.51 -0.32
N LYS A 17 29.58 4.03 -1.56
CA LYS A 17 28.47 4.78 -2.16
C LYS A 17 27.45 3.88 -2.87
N ALA A 18 27.81 2.66 -3.24
CA ALA A 18 26.89 1.71 -3.87
C ALA A 18 25.93 1.05 -2.85
N VAL A 19 26.35 0.91 -1.58
CA VAL A 19 25.52 0.29 -0.51
C VAL A 19 24.42 1.23 0.02
N GLN A 20 24.53 2.55 -0.20
CA GLN A 20 23.59 3.54 0.34
C GLN A 20 22.46 3.93 -0.62
N LEU A 21 22.41 3.39 -1.84
CA LEU A 21 21.41 3.76 -2.85
C LEU A 21 20.17 2.84 -2.87
N GLU A 22 20.14 1.76 -2.08
CA GLU A 22 19.00 0.81 -2.04
C GLU A 22 18.12 0.91 -0.77
N ALA A 23 18.37 1.89 0.12
CA ALA A 23 17.67 2.00 1.40
C ALA A 23 16.67 3.16 1.51
N ASP A 24 16.37 3.85 0.40
CA ASP A 24 15.42 4.98 0.37
C ASP A 24 14.23 4.74 -0.57
N GLY A 25 13.95 3.47 -0.85
CA GLY A 25 12.65 3.05 -1.37
C GLY A 25 11.70 2.91 -0.19
N ASP A 26 10.75 3.83 -0.06
CA ASP A 26 9.56 3.82 0.81
C ASP A 26 9.31 2.44 1.46
N ASN A 27 9.99 2.18 2.58
CA ASN A 27 9.95 0.93 3.32
C ASN A 27 8.67 0.85 4.18
N LYS A 28 7.54 1.33 3.64
CA LYS A 28 6.24 1.02 4.22
C LYS A 28 6.04 -0.47 4.03
N GLY A 29 6.22 -1.22 5.12
CA GLY A 29 6.01 -2.67 5.10
C GLY A 29 4.62 -2.98 4.55
N PHE A 30 4.47 -4.14 3.90
CA PHE A 30 3.19 -4.57 3.32
C PHE A 30 2.00 -4.44 4.30
N GLY A 31 2.23 -4.66 5.60
CA GLY A 31 1.20 -4.48 6.63
C GLY A 31 0.74 -3.03 6.81
N GLU A 32 1.63 -2.05 6.65
CA GLU A 32 1.28 -0.63 6.70
C GLU A 32 0.51 -0.21 5.44
N PHE A 33 0.95 -0.64 4.26
CA PHE A 33 0.20 -0.47 3.01
C PHE A 33 -1.21 -1.09 3.08
N LEU A 34 -1.32 -2.30 3.63
CA LEU A 34 -2.60 -2.98 3.83
C LEU A 34 -3.48 -2.20 4.81
N LYS A 35 -2.91 -1.70 5.91
CA LYS A 35 -3.64 -0.88 6.88
C LYS A 35 -4.15 0.42 6.26
N GLU A 36 -3.32 1.13 5.50
CA GLU A 36 -3.74 2.33 4.75
C GLU A 36 -4.87 1.99 3.76
N SER A 37 -4.74 0.89 3.03
CA SER A 37 -5.76 0.43 2.07
C SER A 37 -7.09 0.11 2.77
N LEU A 38 -7.05 -0.59 3.92
CA LEU A 38 -8.25 -0.88 4.71
C LEU A 38 -8.91 0.40 5.25
N ASN A 39 -8.11 1.35 5.74
CA ASN A 39 -8.62 2.65 6.17
C ASN A 39 -9.27 3.41 5.02
N LYS A 40 -8.71 3.32 3.82
CA LYS A 40 -9.28 3.92 2.62
C LYS A 40 -10.65 3.30 2.29
N VAL A 41 -10.78 1.97 2.29
CA VAL A 41 -12.07 1.31 2.06
C VAL A 41 -13.11 1.73 3.09
N ASN A 42 -12.72 1.85 4.36
CA ASN A 42 -13.62 2.36 5.41
C ASN A 42 -14.06 3.82 5.15
N SER A 43 -13.14 4.68 4.69
CA SER A 43 -13.46 6.05 4.31
C SER A 43 -14.42 6.10 3.12
N ASP A 44 -14.21 5.24 2.12
CA ASP A 44 -15.06 5.15 0.93
C ASP A 44 -16.49 4.70 1.31
N LEU A 45 -16.62 3.74 2.24
CA LEU A 45 -17.90 3.31 2.81
C LEU A 45 -18.63 4.47 3.52
N LEU A 46 -17.96 5.16 4.44
CA LEU A 46 -18.55 6.31 5.15
C LEU A 46 -18.96 7.43 4.21
N THR A 47 -18.19 7.66 3.15
CA THR A 47 -18.50 8.65 2.12
C THR A 47 -19.79 8.27 1.38
N SER A 48 -19.92 7.00 0.97
CA SER A 48 -21.14 6.49 0.33
C SER A 48 -22.36 6.62 1.24
N GLU A 49 -22.23 6.30 2.53
CA GLU A 49 -23.31 6.46 3.51
C GLU A 49 -23.72 7.93 3.68
N ASN A 50 -22.75 8.84 3.74
CA ASN A 50 -23.01 10.27 3.86
C ASN A 50 -23.70 10.82 2.60
N LEU A 51 -23.25 10.45 1.40
CA LEU A 51 -23.89 10.84 0.15
C LEU A 51 -25.33 10.31 0.08
N THR A 52 -25.55 9.07 0.49
CA THR A 52 -26.89 8.45 0.56
C THR A 52 -27.79 9.22 1.53
N ARG A 53 -27.27 9.59 2.70
CA ARG A 53 -28.00 10.38 3.70
C ARG A 53 -28.32 11.77 3.17
N ASP A 54 -27.34 12.44 2.57
CA ASP A 54 -27.49 13.80 2.06
C ASP A 54 -28.50 13.86 0.91
N PHE A 55 -28.48 12.87 0.03
CA PHE A 55 -29.50 12.69 -1.01
C PHE A 55 -30.90 12.45 -0.40
N ALA A 56 -31.02 11.58 0.60
CA ALA A 56 -32.29 11.32 1.28
C ALA A 56 -32.84 12.55 2.03
N LEU A 57 -31.96 13.45 2.48
CA LEU A 57 -32.31 14.73 3.09
C LEU A 57 -32.65 15.83 2.07
N GLY A 58 -32.57 15.53 0.77
CA GLY A 58 -32.86 16.49 -0.30
C GLY A 58 -31.79 17.58 -0.45
N LYS A 59 -30.56 17.33 0.01
CA LYS A 59 -29.42 18.20 -0.30
C LYS A 59 -29.05 18.10 -1.78
N ASP A 60 -28.25 19.06 -2.24
CA ASP A 60 -27.76 19.15 -3.62
C ASP A 60 -26.71 18.06 -3.92
N VAL A 61 -27.16 16.81 -3.94
CA VAL A 61 -26.38 15.62 -4.27
C VAL A 61 -27.06 14.96 -5.45
N GLU A 62 -26.30 14.74 -6.52
CA GLU A 62 -26.85 14.10 -7.70
C GLU A 62 -26.97 12.58 -7.47
N LEU A 63 -28.12 12.01 -7.85
CA LEU A 63 -28.41 10.58 -7.66
C LEU A 63 -27.30 9.67 -8.22
N HIS A 64 -26.70 10.05 -9.36
CA HIS A 64 -25.66 9.25 -9.99
C HIS A 64 -24.39 9.14 -9.12
N GLN A 65 -24.07 10.18 -8.33
CA GLN A 65 -22.92 10.17 -7.43
C GLN A 65 -23.16 9.22 -6.26
N VAL A 66 -24.39 9.17 -5.73
CA VAL A 66 -24.76 8.23 -4.65
C VAL A 66 -24.65 6.78 -5.12
N VAL A 67 -25.22 6.48 -6.29
CA VAL A 67 -25.17 5.13 -6.87
C VAL A 67 -23.72 4.74 -7.16
N LEU A 68 -22.94 5.62 -7.80
CA LEU A 68 -21.54 5.33 -8.11
C LEU A 68 -20.70 5.11 -6.85
N ALA A 69 -20.85 5.95 -5.84
CA ALA A 69 -20.13 5.80 -4.57
C ALA A 69 -20.49 4.49 -3.86
N SER A 70 -21.77 4.09 -3.90
CA SER A 70 -22.24 2.83 -3.34
C SER A 70 -21.65 1.61 -4.04
N GLU A 71 -21.66 1.60 -5.38
CA GLU A 71 -21.06 0.53 -6.18
C GLU A 71 -19.55 0.43 -5.95
N GLN A 72 -18.85 1.56 -5.93
CA GLN A 72 -17.41 1.62 -5.64
C GLN A 72 -17.08 1.06 -4.26
N ALA A 73 -17.83 1.47 -3.22
CA ALA A 73 -17.60 1.01 -1.87
C ALA A 73 -17.90 -0.50 -1.72
N SER A 74 -18.96 -1.00 -2.38
CA SER A 74 -19.30 -2.42 -2.42
C SER A 74 -18.20 -3.26 -3.09
N LEU A 75 -17.73 -2.84 -4.27
CA LEU A 75 -16.64 -3.52 -4.97
C LEU A 75 -15.34 -3.53 -4.17
N ALA A 76 -14.98 -2.38 -3.57
CA ALA A 76 -13.79 -2.25 -2.73
C ALA A 76 -13.84 -3.18 -1.50
N LEU A 77 -15.01 -3.30 -0.87
CA LEU A 77 -15.22 -4.22 0.24
C LEU A 77 -15.10 -5.69 -0.20
N GLN A 78 -15.69 -6.06 -1.33
CA GLN A 78 -15.56 -7.42 -1.87
C GLN A 78 -14.11 -7.79 -2.15
N LEU A 79 -13.36 -6.88 -2.78
CA LEU A 79 -11.93 -7.05 -3.01
C LEU A 79 -11.16 -7.23 -1.70
N THR A 80 -11.48 -6.43 -0.68
CA THR A 80 -10.87 -6.52 0.66
C THR A 80 -11.09 -7.88 1.30
N ILE A 81 -12.29 -8.44 1.18
CA ILE A 81 -12.60 -9.78 1.69
C ILE A 81 -11.76 -10.84 0.97
N GLN A 82 -11.62 -10.74 -0.36
CA GLN A 82 -10.78 -11.67 -1.13
C GLN A 82 -9.31 -11.59 -0.70
N ILE A 83 -8.77 -10.39 -0.53
CA ILE A 83 -7.40 -10.19 -0.06
C ILE A 83 -7.21 -10.78 1.33
N ARG A 84 -8.14 -10.53 2.27
CA ARG A 84 -8.11 -11.12 3.61
C ARG A 84 -8.02 -12.64 3.54
N THR A 85 -8.86 -13.27 2.73
CA THR A 85 -8.85 -14.73 2.56
C THR A 85 -7.50 -15.20 2.01
N LYS A 86 -6.96 -14.53 0.98
CA LYS A 86 -5.67 -14.89 0.37
C LYS A 86 -4.50 -14.77 1.34
N ILE A 87 -4.50 -13.77 2.22
CA ILE A 87 -3.46 -13.61 3.24
C ILE A 87 -3.53 -14.75 4.27
N VAL A 88 -4.74 -15.12 4.70
CA VAL A 88 -4.92 -16.24 5.64
C VAL A 88 -4.49 -17.56 4.99
N GLU A 89 -4.86 -17.80 3.74
CA GLU A 89 -4.42 -18.96 2.95
C GLU A 89 -2.89 -19.01 2.82
N ALA A 90 -2.25 -17.89 2.48
CA ALA A 90 -0.80 -17.80 2.35
C ALA A 90 -0.08 -18.11 3.68
N TYR A 91 -0.59 -17.58 4.79
CA TYR A 91 -0.08 -17.91 6.12
C TYR A 91 -0.21 -19.41 6.43
N GLN A 92 -1.37 -20.00 6.16
CA GLN A 92 -1.60 -21.44 6.35
C GLN A 92 -0.68 -22.30 5.47
N GLU A 93 -0.42 -21.88 4.22
CA GLU A 93 0.45 -22.61 3.29
C GLU A 93 1.91 -22.62 3.75
N ILE A 94 2.43 -21.49 4.22
CA ILE A 94 3.80 -21.41 4.78
C ILE A 94 3.95 -22.36 5.97
N MET A 95 2.93 -22.47 6.83
CA MET A 95 2.94 -23.39 7.97
C MET A 95 2.91 -24.86 7.54
N ARG A 96 2.24 -25.18 6.42
CA ARG A 96 2.22 -26.54 5.84
C ARG A 96 3.54 -26.95 5.19
N MET A 97 4.33 -26.01 4.67
CA MET A 97 5.65 -26.30 4.08
C MET A 97 6.73 -26.63 5.12
N GLN A 98 6.56 -26.23 6.39
CA GLN A 98 7.56 -26.41 7.45
C GLN A 98 7.37 -27.68 8.29
N LEU A 99 6.31 -28.45 8.04
CA LEU A 99 6.07 -29.76 8.67
C LEU A 99 6.57 -30.91 7.79
#